data_AF-A0A972HY88-F1
#
_entry.id   AF-A0A972HY88-F1
#
_cell.length_a   1.000
_cell.length_b   1.000
_cell.length_c   1.000
_cell.angle_alpha   90.00
_cell.angle_beta   90.00
_cell.angle_gamma   90.00
#
_symmetry.space_group_name_H-M   'P 1'
#
loop_
_entity.id
_entity.type
_entity.pdbx_description
1 polymer ?
#
loop_
_entity_poly.entity_id
_entity_poly.type
_entity_poly.pdbx_seq_one_letter_code
_entity_poly.pdbx_strand_id
1 'polypeptide(L)'
;MAEADSAISLLGKALLPKAAELARAGKYLEAECLLLHLVQEGCESPVIYDLLARIRAQQGRLLEAQSYWADASRLKPTKGCYRAALKRIEHLQTAPAWIVRLRPLLVGLSLLICLILIITTAVLNLEKLKLPAAKTATAVDPQPAATPPVKPPPHIRIDIPGVNLDYRDDQAVITFESGLFSRQTELRPEAKAMLDLLAEQLQPYKGKILANIEGHTDDLPIINNWIYRDNIALGMQRAVTVIEYLRLKGDFPAKMFKASSTGELHSLYPNDTLSNRLRNRTVVIRITGAQTD
;
A
#
# COMPACT_ATOMS: atom_id res chain seq x y z
N MET A 1 10.84 14.46 63.30
CA MET A 1 10.09 13.39 62.59
C MET A 1 9.14 13.98 61.56
N ALA A 2 8.14 14.80 61.93
CA ALA A 2 7.16 15.35 60.99
C ALA A 2 7.73 16.13 59.79
N GLU A 3 8.83 16.86 59.98
CA GLU A 3 9.48 17.65 58.91
C GLU A 3 10.25 16.77 57.91
N ALA A 4 10.86 15.67 58.38
CA ALA A 4 11.56 14.69 57.55
C ALA A 4 10.56 13.88 56.69
N ASP A 5 9.45 13.43 57.29
CA ASP A 5 8.39 12.71 56.55
C ASP A 5 7.73 13.60 55.48
N SER A 6 7.62 14.91 55.74
CA SER A 6 7.11 15.89 54.78
C SER A 6 8.07 16.09 53.58
N ALA A 7 9.37 16.20 53.85
CA ALA A 7 10.40 16.35 52.82
C ALA A 7 10.47 15.11 51.90
N ILE A 8 10.44 13.91 52.47
CA ILE A 8 10.40 12.63 51.74
C ILE A 8 9.15 12.55 50.85
N SER A 9 7.98 12.96 51.37
CA SER A 9 6.73 12.98 50.59
C SER A 9 6.78 13.96 49.42
N LEU A 10 7.36 15.15 49.60
CA LEU A 10 7.52 16.17 48.55
C LEU A 10 8.48 15.70 47.46
N LEU A 11 9.60 15.09 47.86
CA LEU A 11 10.61 14.55 46.96
C LEU A 11 10.04 13.44 46.07
N GLY A 12 9.25 12.53 46.64
CA GLY A 12 8.52 11.51 45.89
C GLY A 12 7.51 12.08 44.88
N LYS A 13 6.79 13.15 45.23
CA LYS A 13 5.83 13.82 44.34
C LYS A 13 6.51 14.52 43.15
N ALA A 14 7.71 15.06 43.34
CA ALA A 14 8.43 15.80 42.30
C ALA A 14 9.19 14.88 41.32
N LEU A 15 9.84 13.83 41.84
CA LEU A 15 10.75 13.01 41.03
C LEU A 15 10.05 11.83 40.33
N LEU A 16 8.94 11.33 40.86
CA LEU A 16 8.20 10.21 40.25
C LEU A 16 7.68 10.53 38.83
N PRO A 17 7.07 11.70 38.56
CA PRO A 17 6.66 12.06 37.19
C PRO A 17 7.85 12.13 36.22
N LYS A 18 8.96 12.71 36.67
CA LYS A 18 10.20 12.84 35.88
C LYS A 18 10.78 11.47 35.51
N ALA A 19 10.81 10.53 36.46
CA ALA A 19 11.23 9.16 36.18
C ALA A 19 10.31 8.46 35.18
N ALA A 20 9.00 8.68 35.26
CA ALA A 20 8.04 8.12 34.32
C ALA A 20 8.21 8.69 32.90
N GLU A 21 8.52 9.98 32.76
CA GLU A 21 8.83 10.60 31.46
C GLU A 21 10.11 10.02 30.84
N LEU A 22 11.17 9.87 31.63
CA LEU A 22 12.42 9.27 31.16
C LEU A 22 12.23 7.82 30.69
N ALA A 23 11.42 7.04 31.41
CA ALA A 23 11.08 5.69 31.01
C ALA A 23 10.29 5.65 29.68
N ARG A 24 9.36 6.59 29.46
CA ARG A 24 8.64 6.72 28.18
C ARG A 24 9.56 7.15 27.03
N ALA A 25 10.56 7.97 27.31
CA ALA A 25 11.58 8.40 26.35
C ALA A 25 12.62 7.30 26.04
N GLY A 26 12.52 6.11 26.65
CA GLY A 26 13.47 5.01 26.46
C GLY A 26 14.76 5.12 27.26
N LYS A 27 14.88 6.15 28.12
CA LYS A 27 16.07 6.40 28.96
C LYS A 27 16.00 5.61 30.27
N TYR A 28 16.01 4.28 30.16
CA TYR A 28 15.75 3.38 31.30
C TYR A 28 16.76 3.49 32.44
N LEU A 29 18.05 3.72 32.13
CA LEU A 29 19.10 3.85 33.14
C LEU A 29 18.94 5.11 34.00
N GLU A 30 18.60 6.24 33.38
CA GLU A 30 18.36 7.51 34.08
C GLU A 30 17.10 7.44 34.94
N ALA A 31 16.02 6.86 34.40
CA ALA A 31 14.77 6.66 35.14
C ALA A 31 14.97 5.76 36.37
N GLU A 32 15.74 4.70 36.21
CA GLU A 32 16.11 3.76 37.26
C GLU A 32 16.92 4.41 38.39
N CYS A 33 17.95 5.18 38.03
CA CYS A 33 18.80 5.85 39.02
C CYS A 33 17.96 6.78 39.92
N LEU A 34 17.03 7.53 39.33
CA LEU A 34 16.11 8.39 40.08
C LEU A 34 15.20 7.58 41.01
N LEU A 35 14.64 6.47 40.53
CA LEU A 35 13.74 5.64 41.34
C LEU A 35 14.47 4.91 42.49
N LEU A 36 15.70 4.44 42.26
CA LEU A 36 16.51 3.83 43.30
C LEU A 36 16.96 4.85 44.35
N HIS A 37 17.28 6.08 43.93
CA HIS A 37 17.56 7.17 44.86
C HIS A 37 16.35 7.46 45.74
N LEU A 38 15.12 7.51 45.18
CA LEU A 38 13.90 7.66 45.97
C LEU A 38 13.74 6.55 47.03
N VAL A 39 14.03 5.30 46.68
CA VAL A 39 13.95 4.17 47.61
C VAL A 39 15.01 4.28 48.71
N GLN A 40 16.23 4.73 48.39
CA GLN A 40 17.31 4.94 49.35
C GLN A 40 17.01 6.05 50.36
N GLU A 41 16.32 7.11 49.92
CA GLU A 41 15.85 8.21 50.77
C GLU A 41 14.60 7.84 51.62
N GLY A 42 14.16 6.57 51.58
CA GLY A 42 13.03 6.09 52.37
C GLY A 42 11.65 6.35 51.77
N CYS A 43 11.55 6.72 50.48
CA CYS A 43 10.27 6.86 49.79
C CYS A 43 9.70 5.49 49.39
N GLU A 44 9.17 4.73 50.35
CA GLU A 44 8.52 3.44 50.05
C GLU A 44 7.10 3.66 49.51
N SER A 45 6.94 3.62 48.19
CA SER A 45 5.64 3.73 47.52
C SER A 45 5.38 2.57 46.56
N PRO A 46 4.18 1.96 46.57
CA PRO A 46 3.82 0.90 45.62
C PRO A 46 3.93 1.32 44.15
N VAL A 47 3.85 2.63 43.86
CA VAL A 47 3.95 3.16 42.49
C VAL A 47 5.40 3.19 42.00
N ILE A 48 6.35 3.48 42.90
CA ILE A 48 7.78 3.47 42.59
C ILE A 48 8.22 2.05 42.24
N TYR A 49 7.86 1.08 43.08
CA TYR A 49 8.17 -0.34 42.84
C TYR A 49 7.51 -0.88 41.56
N ASP A 50 6.27 -0.48 41.24
CA ASP A 50 5.63 -0.89 39.97
C ASP A 50 6.37 -0.34 38.74
N LEU A 51 6.76 0.94 38.79
CA LEU A 51 7.47 1.56 37.67
C LEU A 51 8.86 0.94 37.48
N LEU A 52 9.59 0.69 38.58
CA LEU A 52 10.89 0.02 38.55
C LEU A 52 10.78 -1.41 38.00
N ALA A 53 9.75 -2.15 38.43
CA ALA A 53 9.48 -3.50 37.92
C ALA A 53 9.20 -3.52 36.41
N ARG A 54 8.40 -2.56 35.90
CA ARG A 54 8.12 -2.43 34.45
C ARG A 54 9.37 -2.11 33.64
N ILE A 55 10.20 -1.17 34.14
CA ILE A 55 11.47 -0.79 33.49
C ILE A 55 12.40 -2.01 33.41
N ARG A 56 12.57 -2.73 34.52
CA ARG A 56 13.40 -3.95 34.58
C ARG A 56 12.86 -5.05 33.67
N ALA A 57 11.55 -5.26 33.63
CA ALA A 57 10.92 -6.23 32.74
C ALA A 57 11.16 -5.90 31.25
N GLN A 58 11.10 -4.61 30.88
CA GLN A 58 11.36 -4.16 29.52
C GLN A 58 12.82 -4.38 29.10
N GLN A 59 13.75 -4.35 30.05
CA GLN A 59 15.17 -4.65 29.83
C GLN A 59 15.48 -6.16 29.89
N GLY A 60 14.47 -7.02 30.01
CA GLY A 60 14.65 -8.48 30.10
C GLY A 60 15.09 -8.99 31.49
N ARG A 61 15.20 -8.12 32.49
CA ARG A 61 15.59 -8.45 33.86
C ARG A 61 14.37 -8.91 34.68
N LEU A 62 13.80 -10.05 34.28
CA LEU A 62 12.51 -10.54 34.79
C LEU A 62 12.55 -10.94 36.28
N LEU A 63 13.65 -11.51 36.76
CA LEU A 63 13.79 -11.91 38.17
C LEU A 63 13.77 -10.71 39.12
N GLU A 64 14.45 -9.63 38.73
CA GLU A 64 14.47 -8.39 39.49
C GLU A 64 13.10 -7.70 39.45
N ALA A 65 12.46 -7.67 38.27
CA ALA A 65 11.08 -7.18 38.15
C ALA A 65 10.09 -7.93 39.05
N GLN A 66 10.27 -9.25 39.20
CA GLN A 66 9.47 -10.08 40.11
C GLN A 66 9.64 -9.66 41.56
N SER A 67 10.86 -9.38 42.01
CA SER A 67 11.14 -8.92 43.38
C SER A 67 10.42 -7.60 43.69
N TYR A 68 10.51 -6.61 42.80
CA TYR A 68 9.87 -5.31 42.99
C TYR A 68 8.33 -5.39 42.93
N TRP A 69 7.75 -6.25 42.07
CA TRP A 69 6.30 -6.48 42.10
C TRP A 69 5.85 -7.22 43.37
N ALA A 70 6.69 -8.08 43.96
CA ALA A 70 6.42 -8.69 45.25
C ALA A 70 6.44 -7.64 46.38
N ASP A 71 7.41 -6.72 46.38
CA ASP A 71 7.48 -5.63 47.35
C ASP A 71 6.31 -4.63 47.20
N ALA A 72 5.94 -4.28 45.97
CA ALA A 72 4.73 -3.49 45.68
C ALA A 72 3.46 -4.18 46.20
N SER A 73 3.37 -5.51 46.08
CA SER A 73 2.25 -6.31 46.55
C SER A 73 2.19 -6.41 48.08
N ARG A 74 3.33 -6.35 48.79
CA ARG A 74 3.37 -6.29 50.27
C ARG A 74 2.78 -4.99 50.78
N LEU A 75 3.11 -3.87 50.13
CA LEU A 75 2.61 -2.54 50.51
C LEU A 75 1.13 -2.33 50.16
N LYS A 76 0.65 -2.85 49.01
CA LYS A 76 -0.77 -2.76 48.63
C LYS A 76 -1.32 -4.07 48.02
N PRO A 77 -1.77 -5.01 48.88
CA PRO A 77 -2.23 -6.34 48.44
C PRO A 77 -3.49 -6.34 47.57
N THR A 78 -4.30 -5.28 47.60
CA THR A 78 -5.61 -5.21 46.90
C THR A 78 -5.52 -4.91 45.41
N LYS A 79 -4.34 -4.61 44.87
CA LYS A 79 -4.17 -4.32 43.44
C LYS A 79 -3.93 -5.59 42.62
N GLY A 80 -4.96 -6.03 41.90
CA GLY A 80 -4.89 -7.22 41.03
C GLY A 80 -3.84 -7.17 39.91
N CYS A 81 -3.34 -5.99 39.55
CA CYS A 81 -2.32 -5.83 38.50
C CYS A 81 -0.95 -6.44 38.86
N TYR A 82 -0.52 -6.38 40.12
CA TYR A 82 0.77 -6.98 40.56
C TYR A 82 0.71 -8.50 40.49
N ARG A 83 -0.40 -9.10 40.96
CA ARG A 83 -0.63 -10.54 40.90
C ARG A 83 -0.71 -11.06 39.47
N ALA A 84 -1.34 -10.30 38.57
CA ALA A 84 -1.39 -10.64 37.14
C ALA A 84 0.02 -10.58 36.50
N ALA A 85 0.84 -9.60 36.86
CA ALA A 85 2.20 -9.47 36.37
C ALA A 85 3.11 -10.62 36.86
N LEU A 86 3.00 -11.01 38.13
CA LEU A 86 3.73 -12.15 38.70
C LEU A 86 3.36 -13.48 38.02
N LYS A 87 2.06 -13.76 37.83
CA LYS A 87 1.59 -14.94 37.09
C LYS A 87 2.11 -15.00 35.66
N ARG A 88 2.23 -13.84 35.00
CA ARG A 88 2.74 -13.76 33.63
C ARG A 88 4.23 -14.11 33.56
N ILE A 89 5.03 -13.64 34.52
CA ILE A 89 6.44 -14.03 34.62
C ILE A 89 6.58 -15.52 34.90
N GLU A 90 5.78 -16.07 35.81
CA GLU A 90 5.79 -17.50 36.15
C GLU A 90 5.51 -18.36 34.91
N HIS A 91 4.53 -17.98 34.09
CA HIS A 91 4.25 -18.66 32.81
C HIS A 91 5.42 -18.56 31.81
N LEU A 92 6.18 -17.46 31.81
CA LEU A 92 7.35 -17.30 30.95
C LEU A 92 8.55 -18.14 31.42
N GLN A 93 8.66 -18.39 32.72
CA GLN A 93 9.72 -19.21 33.30
C GLN A 93 9.42 -20.72 33.22
N THR A 94 8.14 -21.10 33.29
CA THR A 94 7.68 -22.50 33.23
C THR A 94 7.47 -23.01 31.80
N ALA A 95 7.50 -22.13 30.79
CA ALA A 95 7.49 -22.53 29.40
C ALA A 95 8.74 -23.40 29.11
N PRO A 96 8.56 -24.68 28.69
CA PRO A 96 9.68 -25.54 28.38
C PRO A 96 10.59 -24.88 27.34
N ALA A 97 11.89 -24.81 27.60
CA ALA A 97 12.86 -24.18 26.70
C ALA A 97 12.81 -24.75 25.26
N TRP A 98 12.37 -26.01 25.10
CA TRP A 98 12.17 -26.65 23.80
C TRP A 98 11.06 -25.98 22.97
N ILE A 99 9.99 -25.45 23.59
CA ILE A 99 8.91 -24.74 22.89
C ILE A 99 9.41 -23.42 22.32
N VAL A 100 10.20 -22.67 23.10
CA VAL A 100 10.80 -21.40 22.64
C VAL A 100 11.82 -21.65 21.53
N ARG A 101 12.60 -22.74 21.61
CA ARG A 101 13.55 -23.16 20.57
C ARG A 101 12.86 -23.67 19.29
N LEU A 102 11.71 -24.33 19.38
CA LEU A 102 10.97 -24.84 18.21
C LEU A 102 10.12 -23.77 17.53
N ARG A 103 9.73 -22.70 18.23
CA ARG A 103 8.90 -21.63 17.68
C ARG A 103 9.41 -21.04 16.35
N PRO A 104 10.70 -20.67 16.18
CA PRO A 104 11.20 -20.21 14.88
C PRO A 104 11.17 -21.30 13.80
N LEU A 105 11.36 -22.56 14.19
CA LEU A 105 11.30 -23.71 13.27
C LEU A 105 9.87 -23.96 12.78
N LEU A 106 8.87 -23.85 13.67
CA LEU A 106 7.45 -23.95 13.32
C LEU A 106 6.99 -22.79 12.43
N VAL A 107 7.45 -21.56 12.69
CA VAL A 107 7.17 -20.41 11.83
C VAL A 107 7.84 -20.59 10.46
N GLY A 108 9.09 -21.04 10.44
CA GLY A 108 9.81 -21.37 9.21
C GLY A 108 9.11 -22.47 8.40
N LEU A 109 8.64 -23.53 9.06
CA LEU A 109 7.90 -24.62 8.42
C LEU A 109 6.55 -24.13 7.88
N SER A 110 5.83 -23.28 8.61
CA SER A 110 4.58 -22.67 8.15
C SER A 110 4.82 -21.80 6.92
N LEU A 111 5.88 -20.98 6.90
CA LEU A 111 6.25 -20.16 5.75
C LEU A 111 6.66 -21.01 4.56
N LEU A 112 7.38 -22.11 4.79
CA LEU A 112 7.75 -23.08 3.77
C LEU A 112 6.51 -23.76 3.16
N ILE A 113 5.56 -24.19 3.99
CA ILE A 113 4.30 -24.79 3.53
C ILE A 113 3.49 -23.78 2.73
N CYS A 114 3.38 -22.53 3.18
CA CYS A 114 2.73 -21.47 2.42
C CYS A 114 3.44 -21.21 1.07
N LEU A 115 4.77 -21.19 1.05
CA LEU A 115 5.55 -21.03 -0.17
C LEU A 115 5.34 -22.21 -1.13
N ILE A 116 5.31 -23.45 -0.62
CA ILE A 116 5.01 -24.65 -1.41
C ILE A 116 3.59 -24.58 -1.97
N LEU A 117 2.60 -24.13 -1.19
CA LEU A 117 1.22 -23.93 -1.66
C LEU A 117 1.13 -22.84 -2.74
N ILE A 118 1.88 -21.74 -2.60
CA ILE A 118 1.95 -20.68 -3.61
C ILE A 118 2.63 -21.19 -4.89
N ILE A 119 3.72 -21.93 -4.77
CA ILE A 119 4.44 -22.50 -5.92
C ILE A 119 3.58 -23.54 -6.61
N THR A 120 2.95 -24.46 -5.87
CA THR A 120 2.07 -25.49 -6.45
C THR A 120 0.87 -24.88 -7.14
N THR A 121 0.21 -23.87 -6.55
CA THR A 121 -0.87 -23.15 -7.23
C THR A 121 -0.38 -22.42 -8.48
N ALA A 122 0.81 -21.80 -8.44
CA ALA A 122 1.43 -21.17 -9.60
C ALA A 122 1.79 -22.17 -10.72
N VAL A 123 2.36 -23.34 -10.37
CA VAL A 123 2.73 -24.41 -11.32
C VAL A 123 1.49 -25.03 -11.97
N LEU A 124 0.43 -25.30 -11.19
CA LEU A 124 -0.86 -25.76 -11.72
C LEU A 124 -1.52 -24.71 -12.64
N ASN A 125 -1.26 -23.41 -12.41
CA ASN A 125 -1.72 -22.33 -13.28
C ASN A 125 -0.84 -22.17 -14.54
N LEU A 126 0.46 -22.47 -14.44
CA LEU A 126 1.41 -22.53 -15.56
C LEU A 126 1.11 -23.71 -16.50
N GLU A 127 0.60 -24.85 -16.01
CA GLU A 127 0.16 -25.94 -16.89
C GLU A 127 -1.06 -25.59 -17.76
N LYS A 128 -1.94 -24.71 -17.26
CA LYS A 128 -3.04 -24.14 -18.07
C LYS A 128 -2.54 -23.14 -19.12
N LEU A 129 -1.28 -22.71 -19.02
CA LEU A 129 -0.57 -21.86 -19.97
C LEU A 129 0.40 -22.67 -20.85
N LYS A 130 0.21 -23.99 -21.01
CA LYS A 130 0.78 -24.73 -22.14
C LYS A 130 0.15 -24.18 -23.42
N LEU A 131 0.74 -23.11 -23.94
CA LEU A 131 0.46 -22.60 -25.27
C LEU A 131 0.63 -23.77 -26.25
N PRO A 132 -0.26 -23.92 -27.24
CA PRO A 132 -0.02 -24.86 -28.33
C PRO A 132 1.36 -24.55 -28.91
N ALA A 133 2.13 -25.60 -29.20
CA ALA A 133 3.45 -25.50 -29.80
C ALA A 133 3.39 -24.47 -30.93
N ALA A 134 4.21 -23.42 -30.81
CA ALA A 134 4.39 -22.44 -31.85
C ALA A 134 4.80 -23.19 -33.10
N LYS A 135 3.86 -23.35 -34.05
CA LYS A 135 4.24 -23.58 -35.44
C LYS A 135 5.20 -22.46 -35.76
N THR A 136 6.39 -22.81 -36.25
CA THR A 136 7.39 -21.88 -36.75
C THR A 136 6.67 -20.95 -37.73
N ALA A 137 6.27 -19.77 -37.25
CA ALA A 137 5.84 -18.69 -38.09
C ALA A 137 7.14 -18.21 -38.72
N THR A 138 7.35 -18.63 -39.98
CA THR A 138 8.27 -17.97 -40.90
C THR A 138 8.19 -16.48 -40.64
N ALA A 139 9.34 -15.82 -40.46
CA ALA A 139 9.40 -14.37 -40.42
C ALA A 139 8.69 -13.83 -41.66
N VAL A 140 7.45 -13.40 -41.47
CA VAL A 140 6.75 -12.55 -42.40
C VAL A 140 7.35 -11.19 -42.10
N ASP A 141 7.98 -10.58 -43.12
CA ASP A 141 8.30 -9.16 -43.11
C ASP A 141 7.14 -8.38 -42.46
N PRO A 142 7.39 -7.28 -41.73
CA PRO A 142 6.31 -6.42 -41.27
C PRO A 142 5.65 -5.77 -42.48
N GLN A 143 4.76 -6.52 -43.14
CA GLN A 143 3.76 -5.99 -44.03
C GLN A 143 2.92 -5.07 -43.16
N PRO A 144 2.80 -3.77 -43.49
CA PRO A 144 1.86 -2.90 -42.81
C PRO A 144 0.52 -3.61 -42.87
N ALA A 145 -0.01 -4.04 -41.72
CA ALA A 145 -1.37 -4.53 -41.66
C ALA A 145 -2.21 -3.40 -42.23
N ALA A 146 -2.72 -3.58 -43.44
CA ALA A 146 -3.63 -2.65 -44.07
C ALA A 146 -4.72 -2.41 -43.02
N THR A 147 -4.77 -1.19 -42.48
CA THR A 147 -5.90 -0.71 -41.71
C THR A 147 -7.14 -1.10 -42.53
N PRO A 148 -8.06 -1.93 -42.01
CA PRO A 148 -9.34 -2.10 -42.68
C PRO A 148 -9.89 -0.69 -42.90
N PRO A 149 -10.52 -0.39 -44.05
CA PRO A 149 -10.94 0.96 -44.40
C PRO A 149 -11.64 1.60 -43.19
N VAL A 150 -10.99 2.62 -42.64
CA VAL A 150 -11.44 3.27 -41.41
C VAL A 150 -12.70 4.03 -41.79
N LYS A 151 -13.85 3.55 -41.33
CA LYS A 151 -15.09 4.28 -41.54
C LYS A 151 -15.03 5.54 -40.66
N PRO A 152 -15.34 6.73 -41.21
CA PRO A 152 -15.35 7.94 -40.41
C PRO A 152 -16.30 7.75 -39.21
N PRO A 153 -15.90 8.20 -38.02
CA PRO A 153 -16.72 8.08 -36.84
C PRO A 153 -18.04 8.86 -37.03
N PRO A 154 -19.13 8.46 -36.35
CA PRO A 154 -20.27 9.34 -36.23
C PRO A 154 -19.84 10.69 -35.63
N HIS A 155 -20.60 11.76 -35.85
CA HIS A 155 -20.36 13.03 -35.17
C HIS A 155 -20.70 12.90 -33.67
N ILE A 156 -19.71 12.47 -32.90
CA ILE A 156 -19.74 12.39 -31.44
C ILE A 156 -19.74 13.81 -30.88
N ARG A 157 -20.63 14.04 -29.92
CA ARG A 157 -20.67 15.28 -29.13
C ARG A 157 -20.15 14.95 -27.74
N ILE A 158 -19.08 15.62 -27.34
CA ILE A 158 -18.53 15.54 -25.99
C ILE A 158 -18.59 16.94 -25.39
N ASP A 159 -19.29 17.06 -24.27
CA ASP A 159 -19.40 18.30 -23.51
C ASP A 159 -19.03 17.98 -22.06
N ILE A 160 -17.73 17.95 -21.78
CA ILE A 160 -17.16 17.61 -20.48
C ILE A 160 -16.00 18.58 -20.22
N PRO A 161 -16.01 19.31 -19.08
CA PRO A 161 -14.91 20.20 -18.73
C PRO A 161 -13.57 19.46 -18.66
N GLY A 162 -12.54 19.99 -19.34
CA GLY A 162 -11.19 19.42 -19.34
C GLY A 162 -10.98 18.22 -20.28
N VAL A 163 -11.96 17.91 -21.14
CA VAL A 163 -11.86 16.90 -22.20
C VAL A 163 -11.94 17.58 -23.56
N ASN A 164 -10.93 17.36 -24.38
CA ASN A 164 -10.83 17.93 -25.72
C ASN A 164 -11.14 16.85 -26.76
N LEU A 165 -11.98 17.18 -27.75
CA LEU A 165 -12.37 16.32 -28.86
C LEU A 165 -11.92 16.95 -30.18
N ASP A 166 -10.93 16.33 -30.81
CA ASP A 166 -10.44 16.73 -32.13
C ASP A 166 -10.82 15.68 -33.17
N TYR A 167 -11.35 16.12 -34.31
CA TYR A 167 -11.53 15.24 -35.47
C TYR A 167 -10.28 15.32 -36.35
N ARG A 168 -9.63 14.17 -36.56
CA ARG A 168 -8.48 14.03 -37.47
C ARG A 168 -8.81 12.97 -38.51
N ASP A 169 -9.02 13.40 -39.74
CA ASP A 169 -9.36 12.54 -40.88
C ASP A 169 -10.53 11.58 -40.54
N ASP A 170 -10.24 10.29 -40.43
CA ASP A 170 -11.20 9.20 -40.19
C ASP A 170 -11.32 8.79 -38.72
N GLN A 171 -10.86 9.63 -37.78
CA GLN A 171 -10.94 9.33 -36.35
C GLN A 171 -11.27 10.56 -35.49
N ALA A 172 -11.99 10.31 -34.42
CA ALA A 172 -12.23 11.27 -33.35
C ALA A 172 -11.23 10.99 -32.23
N VAL A 173 -10.41 11.98 -31.87
CA VAL A 173 -9.34 11.87 -30.88
C VAL A 173 -9.76 12.64 -29.64
N ILE A 174 -9.89 11.93 -28.52
CA ILE A 174 -10.19 12.51 -27.21
C ILE A 174 -8.90 12.58 -26.41
N THR A 175 -8.62 13.77 -25.88
CA THR A 175 -7.50 14.04 -24.98
C THR A 175 -7.99 14.71 -23.70
N PHE A 176 -7.19 14.62 -22.64
CA PHE A 176 -7.52 15.16 -21.33
C PHE A 176 -6.52 16.26 -20.97
N GLU A 177 -7.02 17.38 -20.46
CA GLU A 177 -6.16 18.52 -20.05
C GLU A 177 -5.35 18.21 -18.79
N SER A 178 -5.87 17.31 -17.95
CA SER A 178 -5.25 16.89 -16.71
C SER A 178 -4.94 15.38 -16.73
N GLY A 179 -3.93 14.97 -15.95
CA GLY A 179 -3.56 13.56 -15.87
C GLY A 179 -4.69 12.69 -15.31
N LEU A 180 -4.86 11.46 -15.77
CA LEU A 180 -5.92 10.60 -15.24
C LEU A 180 -5.48 9.86 -13.98
N PHE A 181 -4.17 9.67 -13.79
CA PHE A 181 -3.62 8.80 -12.76
C PHE A 181 -2.82 9.53 -11.69
N SER A 182 -3.08 9.22 -10.42
CA SER A 182 -2.28 9.72 -9.29
C SER A 182 -0.93 9.01 -9.23
N ARG A 183 -0.97 7.68 -9.22
CA ARG A 183 0.18 6.79 -9.10
C ARG A 183 -0.07 5.51 -9.88
N GLN A 184 0.95 5.02 -10.59
CA GLN A 184 0.85 3.81 -11.41
C GLN A 184 -0.45 3.82 -12.24
N THR A 185 -1.41 2.96 -11.94
CA THR A 185 -2.70 2.84 -12.64
C THR A 185 -3.90 3.28 -11.80
N GLU A 186 -3.68 3.94 -10.66
CA GLU A 186 -4.75 4.45 -9.82
C GLU A 186 -5.36 5.72 -10.42
N LEU A 187 -6.64 5.66 -10.79
CA LEU A 187 -7.39 6.80 -11.32
C LEU A 187 -7.73 7.81 -10.23
N ARG A 188 -7.49 9.10 -10.51
CA ARG A 188 -7.87 10.21 -9.64
C ARG A 188 -9.40 10.33 -9.52
N PRO A 189 -9.94 10.83 -8.40
CA PRO A 189 -11.39 11.05 -8.25
C PRO A 189 -11.98 11.93 -9.36
N GLU A 190 -11.28 12.98 -9.75
CA GLU A 190 -11.71 13.89 -10.82
C GLU A 190 -11.69 13.20 -12.18
N ALA A 191 -10.70 12.34 -12.41
CA ALA A 191 -10.61 11.52 -13.62
C ALA A 191 -11.77 10.53 -13.72
N LYS A 192 -12.15 9.90 -12.60
CA LYS A 192 -13.33 9.02 -12.52
C LYS A 192 -14.61 9.77 -12.89
N ALA A 193 -14.81 10.98 -12.36
CA ALA A 193 -15.97 11.81 -12.69
C ALA A 193 -16.02 12.17 -14.19
N MET A 194 -14.88 12.54 -14.80
CA MET A 194 -14.81 12.78 -16.25
C MET A 194 -15.11 11.53 -17.06
N LEU A 195 -14.56 10.37 -16.66
CA LEU A 195 -14.80 9.09 -17.34
C LEU A 195 -16.25 8.61 -17.19
N ASP A 196 -16.92 8.91 -16.07
CA ASP A 196 -18.35 8.63 -15.87
C ASP A 196 -19.20 9.41 -16.87
N LEU A 197 -18.96 10.73 -17.00
CA LEU A 197 -19.64 11.57 -17.99
C LEU A 197 -19.33 11.12 -19.43
N LEU A 198 -18.09 10.73 -19.69
CA LEU A 198 -17.68 10.22 -21.00
C LEU A 198 -18.41 8.91 -21.34
N ALA A 199 -18.55 8.00 -20.38
CA ALA A 199 -19.28 6.76 -20.56
C ALA A 199 -20.76 7.03 -20.89
N GLU A 200 -21.38 8.00 -20.22
CA GLU A 200 -22.77 8.43 -20.50
C GLU A 200 -22.90 8.99 -21.92
N GLN A 201 -22.03 9.91 -22.32
CA GLN A 201 -22.08 10.54 -23.64
C GLN A 201 -21.73 9.58 -24.79
N LEU A 202 -21.00 8.50 -24.51
CA LEU A 202 -20.69 7.45 -25.50
C LEU A 202 -21.82 6.40 -25.66
N GLN A 203 -22.81 6.35 -24.76
CA GLN A 203 -23.93 5.38 -24.84
C GLN A 203 -24.65 5.32 -26.20
N PRO A 204 -25.02 6.45 -26.83
CA PRO A 204 -25.77 6.42 -28.10
C PRO A 204 -25.01 5.79 -29.26
N TYR A 205 -23.69 5.66 -29.11
CA TYR A 205 -22.77 5.11 -30.09
C TYR A 205 -22.36 3.67 -29.78
N LYS A 206 -22.84 3.07 -28.69
CA LYS A 206 -22.60 1.66 -28.34
C LYS A 206 -22.89 0.76 -29.55
N GLY A 207 -21.88 -0.01 -29.95
CA GLY A 207 -21.94 -0.91 -31.12
C GLY A 207 -21.75 -0.27 -32.50
N LYS A 208 -21.63 1.07 -32.58
CA LYS A 208 -21.38 1.81 -33.82
C LYS A 208 -19.95 2.32 -33.94
N ILE A 209 -19.18 2.25 -32.86
CA ILE A 209 -17.81 2.75 -32.77
C ILE A 209 -16.85 1.69 -32.25
N LEU A 210 -15.57 1.86 -32.59
CA LEU A 210 -14.44 1.17 -31.98
C LEU A 210 -13.54 2.22 -31.32
N ALA A 211 -13.07 1.95 -30.12
CA ALA A 211 -12.23 2.86 -29.34
C ALA A 211 -10.87 2.21 -29.05
N ASN A 212 -9.80 2.75 -29.61
CA ASN A 212 -8.43 2.42 -29.21
C ASN A 212 -7.99 3.35 -28.09
N ILE A 213 -7.70 2.77 -26.93
CA ILE A 213 -7.19 3.47 -25.75
C ILE A 213 -5.68 3.33 -25.74
N GLU A 214 -4.97 4.44 -25.93
CA GLU A 214 -3.52 4.53 -25.94
C GLU A 214 -3.04 5.09 -24.60
N GLY A 215 -2.26 4.32 -23.85
CA GLY A 215 -1.76 4.75 -22.54
C GLY A 215 -0.40 5.44 -22.61
N HIS A 216 -0.26 6.52 -21.85
CA HIS A 216 0.96 7.34 -21.76
C HIS A 216 1.49 7.42 -20.32
N THR A 217 2.80 7.70 -20.21
CA THR A 217 3.50 7.95 -18.95
C THR A 217 4.29 9.26 -19.00
N ASP A 218 4.81 9.68 -17.84
CA ASP A 218 5.89 10.65 -17.80
C ASP A 218 7.23 10.00 -18.21
N ASP A 219 8.28 10.81 -18.28
CA ASP A 219 9.66 10.44 -18.65
C ASP A 219 10.45 9.79 -17.51
N LEU A 220 9.84 9.61 -16.33
CA LEU A 220 10.55 9.07 -15.18
C LEU A 220 10.74 7.56 -15.35
N PRO A 221 11.97 7.05 -15.26
CA PRO A 221 12.23 5.63 -15.42
C PRO A 221 11.55 4.83 -14.31
N ILE A 222 11.04 3.65 -14.67
CA ILE A 222 10.49 2.71 -13.70
C ILE A 222 11.65 2.02 -12.97
N ILE A 223 11.92 2.46 -11.75
CA ILE A 223 12.97 1.92 -10.88
C ILE A 223 12.33 1.14 -9.73
N ASN A 224 12.89 -0.03 -9.39
CA ASN A 224 12.48 -0.87 -8.25
C ASN A 224 10.99 -1.25 -8.23
N ASN A 225 10.38 -1.41 -9.41
CA ASN A 225 8.99 -1.85 -9.54
C ASN A 225 8.94 -3.32 -9.97
N TRP A 226 8.33 -4.17 -9.17
CA TRP A 226 8.15 -5.60 -9.46
C TRP A 226 6.93 -5.89 -10.34
N ILE A 227 6.06 -4.89 -10.56
CA ILE A 227 4.81 -5.03 -11.32
C ILE A 227 5.02 -4.69 -12.81
N TYR A 228 5.69 -3.58 -13.10
CA TYR A 228 5.92 -3.09 -14.47
C TYR A 228 7.41 -3.03 -14.77
N ARG A 229 7.81 -3.62 -15.90
CA ARG A 229 9.21 -3.63 -16.36
C ARG A 229 9.67 -2.26 -16.85
N ASP A 230 8.80 -1.55 -17.56
CA ASP A 230 9.10 -0.29 -18.21
C ASP A 230 7.83 0.58 -18.33
N ASN A 231 8.01 1.77 -18.89
CA ASN A 231 6.92 2.73 -19.10
C ASN A 231 5.91 2.27 -20.17
N ILE A 232 6.33 1.45 -21.13
CA ILE A 232 5.42 0.86 -22.12
C ILE A 232 4.44 -0.11 -21.43
N ALA A 233 4.92 -0.98 -20.55
CA ALA A 233 4.10 -1.90 -19.77
C ALA A 233 3.15 -1.14 -18.81
N LEU A 234 3.63 -0.07 -18.16
CA LEU A 234 2.79 0.77 -17.33
C LEU A 234 1.68 1.47 -18.14
N GLY A 235 2.03 2.05 -19.29
CA GLY A 235 1.06 2.68 -20.19
C GLY A 235 0.00 1.69 -20.68
N MET A 236 0.40 0.45 -21.01
CA MET A 236 -0.55 -0.60 -21.41
C MET A 236 -1.55 -0.89 -20.30
N GLN A 237 -1.08 -1.02 -19.05
CA GLN A 237 -1.97 -1.27 -17.92
C GLN A 237 -2.88 -0.07 -17.63
N ARG A 238 -2.44 1.16 -17.85
CA ARG A 238 -3.29 2.35 -17.77
C ARG A 238 -4.42 2.32 -18.79
N ALA A 239 -4.10 1.98 -20.04
CA ALA A 239 -5.11 1.82 -21.09
C ALA A 239 -6.16 0.76 -20.69
N VAL A 240 -5.71 -0.42 -20.24
CA VAL A 240 -6.61 -1.48 -19.75
C VAL A 240 -7.46 -1.01 -18.57
N THR A 241 -6.89 -0.23 -17.66
CA THR A 241 -7.62 0.31 -16.50
C THR A 241 -8.77 1.23 -16.94
N VAL A 242 -8.54 2.11 -17.91
CA VAL A 242 -9.60 2.98 -18.46
C VAL A 242 -10.65 2.18 -19.22
N ILE A 243 -10.23 1.17 -20.00
CA ILE A 243 -11.15 0.26 -20.70
C ILE A 243 -12.08 -0.42 -19.71
N GLU A 244 -11.53 -1.05 -18.67
CA GLU A 244 -12.34 -1.73 -17.65
C GLU A 244 -13.26 -0.75 -16.93
N TYR A 245 -12.78 0.45 -16.63
CA TYR A 245 -13.60 1.49 -16.02
C TYR A 245 -14.80 1.87 -16.90
N LEU A 246 -14.57 2.20 -18.17
CA LEU A 246 -15.63 2.55 -19.12
C LEU A 246 -16.57 1.36 -19.37
N ARG A 247 -16.03 0.13 -19.46
CA ARG A 247 -16.79 -1.09 -19.65
C ARG A 247 -17.80 -1.31 -18.52
N LEU A 248 -17.34 -1.17 -17.28
CA LEU A 248 -18.19 -1.36 -16.09
C LEU A 248 -19.19 -0.23 -15.92
N LYS A 249 -18.80 1.02 -16.21
CA LYS A 249 -19.69 2.19 -16.04
C LYS A 249 -20.73 2.33 -17.15
N GLY A 250 -20.35 2.02 -18.39
CA GLY A 250 -21.21 2.15 -19.56
C GLY A 250 -21.78 0.84 -20.10
N ASP A 251 -21.52 -0.31 -19.46
CA ASP A 251 -21.91 -1.63 -19.96
C ASP A 251 -21.48 -1.86 -21.43
N PHE A 252 -20.32 -1.33 -21.82
CA PHE A 252 -19.84 -1.46 -23.20
C PHE A 252 -19.33 -2.88 -23.47
N PRO A 253 -19.49 -3.43 -24.69
CA PRO A 253 -18.96 -4.76 -25.00
C PRO A 253 -17.44 -4.71 -25.13
N ALA A 254 -16.73 -5.74 -24.64
CA ALA A 254 -15.26 -5.77 -24.67
C ALA A 254 -14.68 -5.59 -26.09
N LYS A 255 -15.35 -6.13 -27.12
CA LYS A 255 -14.97 -5.99 -28.54
C LYS A 255 -14.93 -4.55 -29.06
N MET A 256 -15.56 -3.60 -28.35
CA MET A 256 -15.53 -2.18 -28.70
C MET A 256 -14.15 -1.56 -28.45
N PHE A 257 -13.34 -2.14 -27.56
CA PHE A 257 -12.09 -1.53 -27.13
C PHE A 257 -10.86 -2.27 -27.65
N LYS A 258 -9.81 -1.48 -27.91
CA LYS A 258 -8.44 -1.96 -28.08
C LYS A 258 -7.54 -1.19 -27.11
N ALA A 259 -6.50 -1.86 -26.61
CA ALA A 259 -5.49 -1.25 -25.76
C ALA A 259 -4.17 -1.13 -26.52
N SER A 260 -3.52 0.01 -26.39
CA SER A 260 -2.17 0.26 -26.92
C SER A 260 -1.39 1.12 -25.93
N SER A 261 -0.07 1.20 -26.12
CA SER A 261 0.81 1.98 -25.24
C SER A 261 1.99 2.50 -26.03
N THR A 262 2.29 3.78 -25.83
CA THR A 262 3.53 4.41 -26.26
C THR A 262 4.48 4.65 -25.08
N GLY A 263 4.01 4.42 -23.84
CA GLY A 263 4.78 4.67 -22.63
C GLY A 263 5.14 6.14 -22.51
N GLU A 264 6.43 6.43 -22.39
CA GLU A 264 6.97 7.79 -22.33
C GLU A 264 7.16 8.41 -23.73
N LEU A 265 7.11 7.59 -24.78
CA LEU A 265 7.24 8.02 -26.17
C LEU A 265 6.01 8.85 -26.56
N HIS A 266 6.22 9.90 -27.34
CA HIS A 266 5.15 10.83 -27.77
C HIS A 266 4.37 11.47 -26.62
N SER A 267 5.09 12.04 -25.64
CA SER A 267 4.49 12.83 -24.57
C SER A 267 3.65 14.00 -25.12
N LEU A 268 2.43 14.17 -24.60
CA LEU A 268 1.49 15.22 -25.03
C LEU A 268 1.93 16.61 -24.57
N TYR A 269 2.62 16.68 -23.43
CA TYR A 269 3.14 17.90 -22.83
C TYR A 269 4.65 17.75 -22.57
N PRO A 270 5.43 18.86 -22.49
CA PRO A 270 6.85 18.79 -22.17
C PRO A 270 7.09 18.19 -20.78
N ASN A 271 8.04 17.27 -20.62
CA ASN A 271 8.39 16.71 -19.29
C ASN A 271 9.37 17.59 -18.50
N ASP A 272 9.26 18.91 -18.60
CA ASP A 272 10.14 19.89 -17.94
C ASP A 272 9.75 20.15 -16.48
N THR A 273 8.44 20.15 -16.18
CA THR A 273 7.89 20.49 -14.87
C THR A 273 7.13 19.32 -14.26
N LEU A 274 7.03 19.28 -12.93
CA LEU A 274 6.22 18.28 -12.22
C LEU A 274 4.75 18.31 -12.68
N SER A 275 4.19 19.51 -12.87
CA SER A 275 2.81 19.67 -13.33
C SER A 275 2.62 19.05 -14.71
N ASN A 276 3.54 19.29 -15.66
CA ASN A 276 3.44 18.70 -16.99
C ASN A 276 3.64 17.18 -17.00
N ARG A 277 4.57 16.66 -16.21
CA ARG A 277 4.72 15.20 -16.01
C ARG A 277 3.44 14.56 -15.50
N LEU A 278 2.77 15.19 -14.52
CA LEU A 278 1.48 14.71 -14.04
C LEU A 278 0.41 14.70 -15.13
N ARG A 279 0.39 15.71 -16.02
CA ARG A 279 -0.52 15.73 -17.18
C ARG A 279 -0.26 14.59 -18.17
N ASN A 280 1.00 14.21 -18.37
CA ASN A 280 1.38 13.09 -19.23
C ASN A 280 1.00 11.70 -18.66
N ARG A 281 0.62 11.62 -17.38
CA ARG A 281 0.04 10.39 -16.80
C ARG A 281 -1.42 10.25 -17.22
N THR A 282 -1.66 9.94 -18.48
CA THR A 282 -2.99 9.98 -19.10
C THR A 282 -3.19 8.88 -20.15
N VAL A 283 -4.34 8.89 -20.82
CA VAL A 283 -4.60 8.09 -22.02
C VAL A 283 -5.11 9.00 -23.14
N VAL A 284 -4.93 8.56 -24.38
CA VAL A 284 -5.57 9.14 -25.57
C VAL A 284 -6.58 8.13 -26.09
N ILE A 285 -7.78 8.57 -26.42
CA ILE A 285 -8.85 7.70 -26.94
C ILE A 285 -9.06 8.04 -28.41
N ARG A 286 -8.79 7.09 -29.29
CA ARG A 286 -9.03 7.23 -30.74
C ARG A 286 -10.25 6.43 -31.11
N ILE A 287 -11.27 7.09 -31.66
CA ILE A 287 -12.55 6.49 -32.00
C ILE A 287 -12.70 6.45 -33.52
N THR A 288 -13.07 5.28 -34.03
CA THR A 288 -13.40 5.04 -35.44
C THR A 288 -14.79 4.44 -35.56
N GLY A 289 -15.39 4.45 -36.75
CA GLY A 289 -16.63 3.72 -37.01
C GLY A 289 -16.44 2.20 -36.91
N ALA A 290 -17.43 1.49 -36.37
CA ALA A 290 -17.45 0.03 -36.40
C ALA A 290 -17.85 -0.48 -37.80
N GLN A 291 -17.20 -1.53 -38.28
CA GLN A 291 -17.66 -2.25 -39.47
C GLN A 291 -18.80 -3.18 -39.05
N THR A 292 -20.00 -2.91 -39.56
CA THR A 292 -21.09 -3.89 -39.57
C THR A 292 -20.83 -4.84 -40.72
N ASP A 293 -20.64 -6.12 -40.40
CA ASP A 293 -20.76 -7.22 -41.38
C ASP A 293 -22.16 -7.22 -42.02
#